data_AF-A0A6P3XPH5-F1
#
_entry.id   AF-A0A6P3XPH5-F1
#
_cell.length_a   1.000
_cell.length_b   1.000
_cell.length_c   1.000
_cell.angle_alpha   90.00
_cell.angle_beta   90.00
_cell.angle_gamma   90.00
#
_symmetry.space_group_name_H-M   'P 1'
#
loop_
_entity.id
_entity.type
_entity.pdbx_description
1 polymer ?
#
loop_
_entity_poly.entity_id
_entity_poly.type
_entity_poly.pdbx_seq_one_letter_code
_entity_poly.pdbx_strand_id
1 'polypeptide(L)'
;MTTRVKDFHRAMPAQESERFYMNFLAELCKRYSPELVKDGKFGAMMEVCIQNNGPVTLEIESPTKSISNNDTMNIKKKEVSD
;
A
#
# COMPACT_ATOMS: atom_id res chain seq x y z
N MET A 1 8.31 9.91 28.87
CA MET A 1 7.80 8.96 27.85
C MET A 1 7.37 9.77 26.65
N THR A 2 8.06 9.68 25.51
CA THR A 2 7.71 10.41 24.29
C THR A 2 7.04 9.45 23.32
N THR A 3 5.72 9.52 23.17
CA THR A 3 4.99 8.74 22.17
C THR A 3 5.36 9.27 20.79
N ARG A 4 6.03 8.46 19.96
CA ARG A 4 6.22 8.80 18.53
C ARG A 4 4.89 8.67 17.81
N VAL A 5 4.27 9.80 17.48
CA VAL A 5 3.06 9.87 16.66
C VAL A 5 3.43 9.62 15.20
N LYS A 6 2.65 8.78 14.50
CA LYS A 6 2.74 8.59 13.06
C LYS A 6 1.99 9.71 12.36
N ASP A 7 2.63 10.31 11.36
CA ASP A 7 2.03 11.33 10.50
C ASP A 7 1.57 10.68 9.18
N PHE A 8 0.35 11.03 8.76
CA PHE A 8 -0.32 10.51 7.56
C PHE A 8 -0.71 11.62 6.58
N HIS A 9 -0.08 12.80 6.64
CA HIS A 9 -0.40 13.95 5.77
C HIS A 9 -0.34 13.67 4.26
N ARG A 10 0.34 12.60 3.84
CA ARG A 10 0.41 12.16 2.43
C ARG A 10 -0.75 11.26 2.00
N ALA A 11 -1.55 10.77 2.94
CA ALA A 11 -2.75 10.00 2.62
C ALA A 11 -3.84 10.93 2.09
N MET A 12 -4.62 10.44 1.13
CA MET A 12 -5.78 11.17 0.64
C MET A 12 -6.81 11.37 1.78
N PRO A 13 -7.54 12.49 1.84
CA PRO A 13 -8.60 12.69 2.84
C PRO A 13 -9.68 11.60 2.76
N ALA A 14 -10.27 11.23 3.90
CA ALA A 14 -11.20 10.09 3.98
C ALA A 14 -12.40 10.22 3.02
N GLN A 15 -12.99 11.42 2.92
CA GLN A 15 -14.16 11.68 2.07
C GLN A 15 -13.87 11.45 0.59
N GLU A 16 -12.68 11.84 0.11
CA GLU A 16 -12.26 11.62 -1.28
C GLU A 16 -11.81 10.17 -1.49
N SER A 17 -11.17 9.59 -0.47
CA SER A 17 -10.62 8.24 -0.48
C SER A 17 -11.67 7.16 -0.61
N GLU A 18 -12.83 7.31 0.03
CA GLU A 18 -13.91 6.32 -0.07
C GLU A 18 -14.37 6.19 -1.53
N ARG A 19 -14.64 7.33 -2.19
CA ARG A 19 -15.02 7.35 -3.61
C ARG A 19 -13.91 6.77 -4.48
N PHE A 20 -12.66 7.12 -4.22
CA PHE A 20 -11.52 6.58 -4.98
C PHE A 20 -11.40 5.06 -4.82
N TYR A 21 -11.50 4.54 -3.60
CA TYR A 21 -11.45 3.11 -3.28
C TYR A 21 -12.57 2.34 -4.00
N MET A 22 -13.81 2.85 -3.97
CA MET A 22 -14.93 2.21 -4.66
C MET A 22 -14.75 2.19 -6.18
N ASN A 23 -14.24 3.28 -6.77
CA ASN A 23 -13.93 3.31 -8.19
C ASN A 23 -12.81 2.32 -8.57
N PHE A 24 -11.79 2.19 -7.71
CA PHE A 24 -10.71 1.23 -7.90
C PHE A 24 -11.23 -0.22 -7.90
N LEU A 25 -12.08 -0.59 -6.93
CA LEU A 25 -12.74 -1.90 -6.91
C LEU A 25 -13.61 -2.12 -8.15
N ALA A 26 -14.37 -1.12 -8.59
CA ALA A 26 -15.19 -1.23 -9.80
C ALA A 26 -14.34 -1.51 -11.05
N GLU A 27 -13.16 -0.88 -11.18
CA GLU A 27 -12.22 -1.16 -12.27
C GLU A 27 -11.59 -2.56 -12.17
N LEU A 28 -11.29 -3.04 -10.95
CA LEU A 28 -10.82 -4.42 -10.76
C LEU A 28 -11.89 -5.45 -11.16
N CYS A 29 -13.13 -5.26 -10.72
CA CYS A 29 -14.25 -6.13 -11.09
C CYS A 29 -14.45 -6.20 -12.61
N LYS A 30 -14.31 -5.08 -13.32
CA LYS A 30 -14.43 -5.03 -14.78
C LYS A 30 -13.29 -5.76 -15.51
N ARG A 31 -12.06 -5.69 -14.99
CA ARG A 31 -10.86 -6.22 -15.66
C ARG A 31 -10.57 -7.69 -15.33
N TYR A 32 -11.19 -8.20 -14.27
CA TYR A 32 -11.04 -9.58 -13.81
C TYR A 32 -12.41 -10.28 -13.79
N SER A 33 -12.84 -10.77 -12.62
CA SER A 33 -14.09 -11.46 -12.38
C SER A 33 -14.79 -10.83 -11.16
N PRO A 34 -15.94 -10.16 -11.32
CA PRO A 34 -16.63 -9.48 -10.22
C PRO A 34 -16.92 -10.37 -9.02
N GLU A 35 -17.24 -11.64 -9.26
CA GLU A 35 -17.57 -12.65 -8.25
C GLU A 35 -16.37 -13.07 -7.39
N LEU A 36 -15.14 -12.86 -7.88
CA LEU A 36 -13.89 -13.20 -7.21
C LEU A 36 -13.25 -12.01 -6.49
N VAL A 37 -13.69 -10.78 -6.79
CA VAL A 37 -13.26 -9.59 -6.06
C VAL A 37 -14.12 -9.46 -4.80
N LYS A 38 -13.49 -9.45 -3.64
CA LYS A 38 -14.13 -9.24 -2.34
C LYS A 38 -13.54 -8.00 -1.68
N ASP A 39 -14.35 -7.30 -0.93
CA ASP A 39 -13.97 -6.09 -0.22
C ASP A 39 -14.29 -6.18 1.28
N GLY A 40 -13.71 -5.25 2.03
CA GLY A 40 -14.08 -4.97 3.41
C GLY A 40 -14.99 -3.74 3.52
N LYS A 41 -15.13 -3.22 4.74
CA LYS A 41 -15.90 -2.00 4.99
C LYS A 41 -14.97 -0.79 5.15
N PHE A 42 -15.04 0.17 4.23
CA PHE A 42 -14.22 1.39 4.28
C PHE A 42 -14.48 2.18 5.58
N GLY A 43 -13.41 2.70 6.19
CA GLY A 43 -13.49 3.50 7.42
C GLY A 43 -13.88 2.72 8.68
N ALA A 44 -14.06 1.40 8.60
CA ALA A 44 -14.37 0.57 9.75
C ALA A 44 -13.11 -0.04 10.36
N MET A 45 -13.16 -0.31 11.68
CA MET A 45 -12.20 -1.20 12.31
C MET A 45 -12.52 -2.63 11.87
N MET A 46 -11.50 -3.34 11.36
CA MET A 46 -11.66 -4.67 10.78
C MET A 46 -10.66 -5.65 11.39
N GLU A 47 -11.13 -6.86 11.63
CA GLU A 47 -10.29 -8.03 11.85
C GLU A 47 -10.17 -8.78 10.52
N VAL A 48 -8.95 -8.87 9.98
CA VAL A 48 -8.69 -9.48 8.67
C VAL A 48 -7.82 -10.73 8.86
N CYS A 49 -8.40 -11.89 8.61
CA CYS A 49 -7.69 -13.17 8.66
C CYS A 49 -6.96 -13.42 7.34
N ILE A 50 -5.63 -13.47 7.37
CA ILE A 50 -4.79 -13.70 6.19
C ILE A 50 -3.99 -14.98 6.38
N GLN A 51 -4.23 -15.98 5.52
CA GLN A 51 -3.44 -17.21 5.45
C GLN A 51 -2.61 -17.21 4.17
N ASN A 52 -1.31 -16.92 4.29
CA ASN A 52 -0.38 -16.96 3.18
C ASN A 52 0.10 -18.41 2.98
N ASN A 53 -0.10 -18.98 1.79
CA ASN A 53 0.44 -20.29 1.42
C ASN A 53 1.89 -20.13 0.94
N GLY A 54 2.84 -20.20 1.90
CA GLY A 54 4.21 -19.70 1.80
C GLY A 54 4.34 -18.39 2.61
N PRO A 55 5.42 -17.59 2.43
CA PRO A 55 5.31 -16.15 2.67
C PRO A 55 5.75 -15.38 1.43
N VAL A 56 4.79 -14.96 0.61
CA VAL A 56 5.02 -14.09 -0.54
C VAL A 56 4.34 -12.75 -0.26
N THR A 57 5.12 -11.68 -0.24
CA THR A 57 4.64 -10.31 -0.06
C THR A 57 5.32 -9.42 -1.10
N LEU A 58 4.52 -8.66 -1.86
CA LEU A 58 4.99 -7.79 -2.92
C LEU A 58 4.61 -6.35 -2.59
N GLU A 59 5.58 -5.43 -2.67
CA GLU A 59 5.36 -4.00 -2.52
C GLU A 59 5.24 -3.37 -3.91
N ILE A 60 4.14 -2.65 -4.15
CA ILE A 60 3.84 -2.00 -5.44
C ILE A 60 3.52 -0.53 -5.16
N GLU A 61 4.22 0.39 -5.84
CA GLU A 61 3.98 1.83 -5.75
C GLU A 61 3.58 2.41 -7.11
N SER A 62 2.55 3.26 -7.13
CA SER A 62 2.15 4.06 -8.30
C SER A 62 1.80 5.48 -7.84
N PRO A 63 2.38 6.53 -8.43
CA PRO A 63 3.43 6.49 -9.46
C PRO A 63 4.72 5.84 -8.95
N THR A 64 5.49 5.22 -9.84
CA THR A 64 6.80 4.65 -9.49
C THR A 64 7.69 5.78 -8.97
N LYS A 65 8.34 5.61 -7.82
CA LYS A 65 9.43 6.51 -7.42
C LYS A 65 10.44 6.55 -8.57
N SER A 66 10.67 7.74 -9.12
CA SER A 66 11.87 7.93 -9.93
C SER A 66 13.04 7.58 -9.03
N ILE A 67 13.86 6.60 -9.46
CA ILE A 67 15.12 6.33 -8.79
C ILE A 67 15.94 7.60 -8.96
N SER A 68 15.98 8.43 -7.92
CA SER A 68 16.88 9.56 -7.87
C SER A 68 18.28 9.02 -7.61
N ASN A 69 19.31 9.59 -8.23
CA ASN A 69 20.71 9.11 -8.11
C ASN A 69 21.23 8.99 -6.65
N ASN A 70 20.50 9.55 -5.68
CA ASN A 70 20.82 9.51 -4.26
C ASN A 70 20.49 8.13 -3.62
N ASP A 71 19.50 7.40 -4.13
CA ASP A 71 19.13 6.08 -3.60
C ASP A 71 20.18 5.02 -3.96
N THR A 72 20.78 5.13 -5.15
CA THR A 72 21.89 4.28 -5.62
C THR A 72 23.14 4.42 -4.75
N MET A 73 23.38 5.60 -4.15
CA MET A 73 24.55 5.84 -3.30
C MET A 73 24.39 5.25 -1.89
N ASN A 74 23.16 5.11 -1.40
CA ASN A 74 22.89 4.46 -0.11
C ASN A 74 22.97 2.92 -0.20
N ILE A 75 22.65 2.34 -1.36
CA ILE A 75 22.83 0.89 -1.60
C ILE A 75 24.33 0.54 -1.60
N LYS A 76 25.17 1.32 -2.29
CA LYS A 76 26.63 1.11 -2.31
C LYS A 76 27.33 1.32 -0.96
N LYS A 77 26.83 2.20 -0.09
CA LYS A 77 27.41 2.41 1.25
C LYS A 77 27.17 1.24 2.20
N LYS A 78 26.15 0.42 1.95
CA LYS A 78 25.80 -0.73 2.82
C LYS A 78 26.63 -1.98 2.51
N GLU A 79 27.24 -2.06 1.33
CA GLU A 79 28.11 -3.17 0.91
C GLU A 79 29.59 -2.97 1.28
N VAL A 80 30.00 -1.78 1.77
CA VAL A 80 31.41 -1.44 2.08
C VAL A 80 31.63 -1.19 3.58
N SER A 81 30.82 -1.80 4.44
CA SER A 81 31.02 -1.78 5.88
C SER A 81 30.85 -3.19 6.46
N ASP A 82 31.72 -4.10 6.02
CA ASP A 82 32.24 -5.21 6.83
C ASP A 82 33.71 -4.87 7.18
#